data_AF-A0A7Y0THL3-F1
#
_entry.id   AF-A0A7Y0THL3-F1
#
_cell.length_a   1.000
_cell.length_b   1.000
_cell.length_c   1.000
_cell.angle_alpha   90.00
_cell.angle_beta   90.00
_cell.angle_gamma   90.00
#
_symmetry.space_group_name_H-M   'P 1'
#
loop_
_entity.id
_entity.type
_entity.pdbx_description
1 polymer ?
#
loop_
_entity_poly.entity_id
_entity_poly.type
_entity_poly.pdbx_seq_one_letter_code
_entity_poly.pdbx_strand_id
1 'polypeptide(L)'
;MAAREVVYKEQAKRFREVIREQFGTQIALAKAIGAKDGSYLTPYVNGRSMIGKILRKKLEIVGIDVDYVIGGRRKEGDPGSCAEQNREIYDLCTDKILDIQKKLMELSTDVLEINKMISTIKKCVD
;
A
#
# COMPACT_ATOMS: atom_id res chain seq x y z
N MET A 1 30.31 5.08 -23.27
CA MET A 1 29.28 5.75 -22.43
C MET A 1 27.84 5.35 -22.79
N ALA A 2 27.51 5.07 -24.06
CA ALA A 2 26.14 4.74 -24.51
C ALA A 2 25.47 3.52 -23.84
N ALA A 3 26.22 2.46 -23.52
CA ALA A 3 25.63 1.24 -22.96
C ALA A 3 25.00 1.42 -21.56
N ARG A 4 25.57 2.29 -20.71
CA ARG A 4 25.05 2.54 -19.35
C ARG A 4 23.73 3.32 -19.37
N GLU A 5 23.60 4.23 -20.34
CA GLU A 5 22.41 5.06 -20.48
C GLU A 5 21.19 4.26 -20.95
N VAL A 6 21.40 3.29 -21.84
CA VAL A 6 20.36 2.34 -22.28
C VAL A 6 19.89 1.47 -21.10
N VAL A 7 20.82 0.96 -20.29
CA VAL A 7 20.49 0.15 -19.10
C VAL A 7 19.64 0.92 -18.11
N TYR A 8 19.95 2.19 -17.85
CA TYR A 8 19.17 3.01 -16.91
C TYR A 8 17.78 3.39 -17.44
N LYS A 9 17.62 3.57 -18.76
CA LYS A 9 16.30 3.80 -19.37
C LYS A 9 15.39 2.58 -19.25
N GLU A 10 15.92 1.38 -19.47
CA GLU A 10 15.15 0.14 -19.30
C GLU A 10 14.77 -0.12 -17.84
N GLN A 11 15.68 0.14 -16.90
CA GLN A 11 15.38 0.07 -15.46
C GLN A 11 14.28 1.07 -15.08
N ALA A 12 14.37 2.30 -15.57
CA ALA A 12 13.39 3.35 -15.31
C ALA A 12 12.00 3.01 -15.90
N LYS A 13 11.95 2.34 -17.04
CA LYS A 13 10.70 1.84 -17.63
C LYS A 13 10.05 0.80 -16.71
N ARG A 14 10.78 -0.24 -16.33
CA ARG A 14 10.30 -1.26 -15.39
C ARG A 14 9.88 -0.66 -14.05
N PHE A 15 10.65 0.30 -13.55
CA PHE A 15 10.33 0.96 -12.29
C PHE A 15 9.01 1.73 -12.37
N ARG A 16 8.74 2.42 -13.48
CA ARG A 16 7.45 3.09 -13.72
C ARG A 16 6.28 2.11 -13.80
N GLU A 17 6.48 0.97 -14.46
CA GLU A 17 5.47 -0.08 -14.53
C GLU A 17 5.12 -0.61 -13.14
N VAL A 18 6.12 -0.94 -12.32
CA VAL A 18 5.92 -1.38 -10.93
C VAL A 18 5.23 -0.31 -10.08
N ILE A 19 5.64 0.96 -10.20
CA ILE A 19 4.98 2.07 -9.50
C ILE A 19 3.51 2.15 -9.87
N ARG A 20 3.19 2.05 -11.16
CA ARG A 20 1.81 2.13 -11.66
C ARG A 20 0.98 0.95 -11.19
N GLU A 21 1.53 -0.27 -11.24
CA GLU A 21 0.81 -1.50 -10.88
C GLU A 21 0.56 -1.63 -9.38
N GLN A 22 1.55 -1.32 -8.54
CA GLN A 22 1.46 -1.55 -7.09
C GLN A 22 0.99 -0.32 -6.30
N PHE A 23 1.32 0.89 -6.76
CA PHE A 23 1.10 2.12 -5.99
C PHE A 23 0.25 3.17 -6.74
N GLY A 24 0.00 2.98 -8.03
CA GLY A 24 -0.70 3.92 -8.91
C GLY A 24 0.10 5.18 -9.26
N THR A 25 0.76 5.81 -8.29
CA THR A 25 1.50 7.06 -8.47
C THR A 25 2.86 7.06 -7.76
N GLN A 26 3.80 7.85 -8.28
CA GLN A 26 5.10 8.08 -7.66
C GLN A 26 4.98 8.73 -6.26
N ILE A 27 3.95 9.56 -6.04
CA ILE A 27 3.69 10.20 -4.75
C ILE A 27 3.25 9.15 -3.71
N ALA A 28 2.39 8.20 -4.11
CA ALA A 28 1.97 7.12 -3.24
C ALA A 28 3.16 6.23 -2.82
N LEU A 29 4.04 5.88 -3.75
CA LEU A 29 5.27 5.16 -3.43
C LEU A 29 6.16 5.97 -2.49
N ALA A 30 6.36 7.28 -2.75
CA ALA A 30 7.18 8.14 -1.90
C ALA A 30 6.68 8.16 -0.44
N LYS A 31 5.35 8.23 -0.23
CA LYS A 31 4.75 8.11 1.10
C LYS A 31 5.00 6.75 1.72
N ALA A 32 4.81 5.67 0.97
CA ALA A 32 5.00 4.29 1.46
C ALA A 32 6.44 4.04 1.95
N ILE A 33 7.45 4.61 1.29
CA ILE A 33 8.87 4.47 1.67
C ILE A 33 9.36 5.53 2.67
N GLY A 34 8.46 6.35 3.21
CA GLY A 34 8.79 7.44 4.14
C GLY A 34 9.67 8.53 3.53
N ALA A 35 9.52 8.81 2.23
CA ALA A 35 10.15 9.95 1.57
C ALA A 35 9.24 11.19 1.66
N LYS A 36 9.87 12.37 1.68
CA LYS A 36 9.18 13.66 1.86
C LYS A 36 8.15 13.94 0.75
N ASP A 37 8.52 13.66 -0.50
CA ASP A 37 7.66 13.84 -1.67
C ASP A 37 8.16 13.01 -2.85
N GLY A 38 7.42 13.08 -3.96
CA GLY A 38 7.75 12.36 -5.20
C GLY A 38 9.13 12.71 -5.76
N SER A 39 9.68 13.91 -5.52
CA SER A 39 10.94 14.36 -6.13
C SER A 39 12.12 13.44 -5.81
N TYR A 40 12.09 12.78 -4.65
CA TYR A 40 13.07 11.78 -4.24
C TYR A 40 13.21 10.63 -5.25
N LEU A 41 12.12 10.25 -5.91
CA LEU A 41 12.09 9.13 -6.86
C LEU A 41 12.32 9.56 -8.32
N THR A 42 12.17 10.86 -8.63
CA THR A 42 12.28 11.42 -9.99
C THR A 42 13.58 11.05 -10.72
N PRO A 43 14.78 11.08 -10.10
CA PRO A 43 16.00 10.70 -10.84
C PRO A 43 16.01 9.22 -11.26
N TYR A 44 15.36 8.33 -10.51
CA TYR A 44 15.30 6.89 -10.82
C TYR A 44 14.21 6.59 -11.85
N VAL A 45 13.05 7.24 -11.71
CA VAL A 45 11.92 7.16 -12.65
C VAL A 45 12.28 7.68 -14.04
N ASN A 46 13.21 8.63 -14.11
CA ASN A 46 13.71 9.19 -15.38
C ASN A 46 14.99 8.52 -15.88
N GLY A 47 15.51 7.49 -15.20
CA GLY A 47 16.74 6.79 -15.61
C GLY A 47 18.01 7.63 -15.51
N ARG A 48 18.01 8.68 -14.69
CA ARG A 48 19.17 9.54 -14.40
C ARG A 48 20.03 9.00 -13.26
N SER A 49 19.53 8.06 -12.47
CA SER A 49 20.26 7.46 -11.35
C SER A 49 19.92 5.99 -11.15
N MET A 50 20.90 5.23 -10.70
CA MET A 50 20.74 3.81 -10.38
C MET A 50 20.24 3.63 -8.95
N ILE A 51 19.37 2.65 -8.73
CA ILE A 51 18.86 2.33 -7.39
C ILE A 51 20.00 1.81 -6.51
N GLY A 52 20.41 2.61 -5.53
CA GLY A 52 21.44 2.26 -4.56
C GLY A 52 20.91 1.46 -3.36
N LYS A 53 21.81 1.02 -2.47
CA LYS A 53 21.52 0.15 -1.31
C LYS A 53 20.43 0.67 -0.37
N ILE A 54 20.40 2.00 -0.12
CA ILE A 54 19.41 2.61 0.78
C ILE A 54 18.02 2.57 0.16
N LEU A 55 17.90 3.03 -1.09
CA LEU A 55 16.62 3.02 -1.80
C LEU A 55 16.13 1.58 -2.01
N ARG A 56 17.03 0.65 -2.37
CA ARG A 56 16.73 -0.78 -2.48
C ARG A 56 16.04 -1.31 -1.23
N LYS A 57 16.63 -1.12 -0.04
CA LYS A 57 16.04 -1.58 1.22
C LYS A 57 14.63 -1.01 1.44
N LYS A 58 14.47 0.29 1.18
CA LYS A 58 13.17 0.96 1.31
C LYS A 58 12.11 0.42 0.36
N LEU A 59 12.50 0.11 -0.88
CA LEU A 59 11.63 -0.46 -1.91
C LEU A 59 11.26 -1.92 -1.57
N GLU A 60 12.23 -2.72 -1.12
CA GLU A 60 12.00 -4.12 -0.71
C GLU A 60 11.05 -4.21 0.51
N ILE A 61 11.16 -3.30 1.48
CA ILE A 61 10.25 -3.22 2.64
C ILE A 61 8.78 -3.04 2.21
N VAL A 62 8.54 -2.29 1.12
CA VAL A 62 7.18 -2.06 0.59
C VAL A 62 6.78 -3.07 -0.49
N GLY A 63 7.54 -4.16 -0.64
CA GLY A 63 7.19 -5.27 -1.53
C GLY A 63 7.61 -5.11 -3.00
N ILE A 64 8.47 -4.14 -3.33
CA ILE A 64 9.01 -3.98 -4.68
C ILE A 64 10.17 -4.97 -4.91
N ASP A 65 10.07 -5.78 -5.96
CA ASP A 65 11.19 -6.59 -6.45
C ASP A 65 12.22 -5.71 -7.18
N VAL A 66 13.19 -5.21 -6.42
CA VAL A 66 14.26 -4.35 -6.95
C VAL A 66 15.18 -5.13 -7.91
N ASP A 67 15.29 -6.45 -7.76
CA ASP A 67 16.10 -7.29 -8.66
C ASP A 67 15.44 -7.41 -10.03
N TYR A 68 14.10 -7.51 -10.09
CA TYR A 68 13.34 -7.35 -11.34
C TYR A 68 13.55 -5.97 -11.97
N VAL A 69 13.44 -4.90 -11.19
CA VAL A 69 13.60 -3.54 -11.71
C VAL A 69 14.99 -3.35 -12.33
N ILE A 70 16.05 -3.79 -11.64
CA ILE A 70 17.44 -3.61 -12.09
C ILE A 70 17.79 -4.58 -13.23
N GLY A 71 17.52 -5.87 -13.04
CA GLY A 71 18.02 -6.95 -13.88
C GLY A 71 17.03 -7.46 -14.93
N GLY A 72 15.76 -7.04 -14.90
CA GLY A 72 14.71 -7.47 -15.83
C GLY A 72 14.26 -8.93 -15.65
N ARG A 73 15.00 -9.72 -14.87
CA ARG A 73 14.60 -11.06 -14.45
C ARG A 73 13.77 -10.91 -13.19
N ARG A 74 12.47 -11.19 -13.28
CA ARG A 74 11.66 -11.42 -12.07
C ARG A 74 12.36 -12.51 -11.29
N LYS A 75 12.49 -12.37 -9.97
CA LYS A 75 12.79 -13.56 -9.17
C LYS A 75 11.73 -14.59 -9.53
N GLU A 76 12.16 -15.72 -10.08
CA GLU A 76 11.37 -16.95 -10.07
C GLU A 76 11.30 -17.43 -8.62
N GLY A 77 10.67 -16.61 -7.78
CA GLY A 77 10.19 -16.97 -6.47
C GLY A 77 8.73 -17.31 -6.67
N ASP A 78 8.49 -18.59 -6.84
CA ASP A 78 7.23 -19.32 -6.67
C ASP A 78 5.93 -18.48 -6.74
N PRO A 79 5.12 -18.57 -7.82
CA PRO A 79 3.84 -17.87 -7.90
C PRO A 79 2.80 -18.25 -6.83
N GLY A 80 3.11 -19.16 -5.89
CA GLY A 80 2.21 -19.59 -4.82
C GLY A 80 2.38 -18.89 -3.45
N SER A 81 3.58 -18.47 -3.04
CA SER A 81 3.81 -18.29 -1.58
C SER A 81 3.24 -17.00 -0.96
N CYS A 82 3.25 -15.86 -1.68
CA CYS A 82 2.71 -14.61 -1.13
C CYS A 82 1.25 -14.38 -1.49
N ALA A 83 0.74 -14.95 -2.60
CA ALA A 83 -0.64 -14.74 -3.03
C ALA A 83 -1.62 -15.47 -2.10
N GLU A 84 -1.32 -16.69 -1.69
CA GLU A 84 -2.15 -17.48 -0.77
C GLU A 84 -2.09 -16.93 0.66
N GLN A 85 -0.90 -16.64 1.17
CA GLN A 85 -0.73 -16.00 2.49
C GLN A 85 -1.37 -14.62 2.56
N ASN A 86 -1.26 -13.82 1.50
CA ASN A 86 -1.95 -12.53 1.45
C ASN A 86 -3.47 -12.71 1.37
N ARG A 87 -3.98 -13.74 0.68
CA ARG A 87 -5.41 -14.02 0.61
C ARG A 87 -5.98 -14.35 1.98
N GLU A 88 -5.32 -15.22 2.75
CA GLU A 88 -5.71 -15.53 4.13
C GLU A 88 -5.70 -14.29 5.03
N ILE A 89 -4.69 -13.42 4.89
CA ILE A 89 -4.62 -12.15 5.63
C ILE A 89 -5.73 -11.18 5.18
N TYR A 90 -6.04 -11.14 3.88
CA TYR A 90 -7.13 -10.33 3.33
C TYR A 90 -8.50 -10.79 3.84
N ASP A 91 -8.75 -12.10 3.83
CA ASP A 91 -9.98 -12.70 4.34
C ASP A 91 -10.11 -12.42 5.84
N LEU A 92 -9.04 -12.61 6.62
CA LEU A 92 -9.02 -12.28 8.06
C LEU A 92 -9.26 -10.79 8.33
N CYS A 93 -8.69 -9.90 7.53
CA CYS A 93 -8.95 -8.46 7.64
C CYS A 93 -10.41 -8.13 7.32
N THR A 94 -10.98 -8.79 6.31
CA THR A 94 -12.36 -8.57 5.87
C THR A 94 -13.34 -9.03 6.95
N ASP A 95 -13.12 -10.22 7.52
CA ASP A 95 -13.94 -10.74 8.62
C ASP A 95 -13.88 -9.81 9.84
N LYS A 96 -12.70 -9.32 10.22
CA LYS A 96 -12.57 -8.36 11.33
C LYS A 96 -13.29 -7.04 11.05
N ILE A 97 -13.26 -6.55 9.81
CA ILE A 97 -13.99 -5.33 9.43
C ILE A 97 -15.49 -5.56 9.56
N LEU A 98 -16.00 -6.70 9.08
CA LEU A 98 -17.42 -7.05 9.18
C LEU A 98 -17.86 -7.17 10.65
N ASP A 99 -17.07 -7.80 11.50
CA ASP A 99 -17.33 -7.90 12.93
C ASP A 99 -17.37 -6.53 13.62
N ILE A 100 -16.44 -5.63 13.27
CA ILE A 100 -16.44 -4.26 13.78
C ILE A 100 -17.71 -3.52 13.33
N GLN A 101 -18.10 -3.65 12.06
CA GLN A 101 -19.31 -3.02 11.53
C GLN A 101 -20.57 -3.54 12.21
N LYS A 102 -20.65 -4.84 12.48
CA LYS A 102 -21.76 -5.44 13.23
C LYS A 102 -21.88 -4.87 14.63
N LYS A 103 -20.78 -4.87 15.39
CA LYS A 103 -20.75 -4.30 16.76
C LYS A 103 -21.11 -2.82 16.79
N LEU A 104 -20.68 -2.07 15.77
CA LEU A 104 -21.03 -0.66 15.64
C LEU A 104 -22.53 -0.46 15.40
N MET A 105 -23.17 -1.31 14.59
CA MET A 105 -24.62 -1.27 14.38
C MET A 105 -25.38 -1.60 15.66
N GLU A 106 -24.98 -2.63 16.39
CA GLU A 106 -25.58 -2.99 17.68
C GLU A 106 -25.49 -1.83 18.68
N LEU A 107 -24.30 -1.23 18.84
CA LEU A 107 -24.11 -0.07 19.70
C LEU A 107 -24.96 1.13 19.27
N SER A 108 -25.09 1.37 17.96
CA SER A 108 -25.94 2.44 17.43
C SER A 108 -27.41 2.24 17.82
N THR A 109 -27.91 1.01 17.76
CA THR A 109 -29.26 0.65 18.20
C THR A 109 -29.45 0.91 19.70
N ASP A 110 -28.52 0.44 20.53
CA ASP A 110 -28.59 0.64 21.99
C ASP A 110 -28.60 2.13 22.36
N VAL A 111 -27.78 2.95 21.70
CA VAL A 111 -27.73 4.40 21.91
C VAL A 111 -29.06 5.06 21.52
N LEU A 112 -29.71 4.63 20.44
CA LEU A 112 -31.02 5.15 20.05
C LEU A 112 -32.10 4.79 21.07
N GLU A 113 -32.06 3.58 21.62
CA GLU A 113 -32.99 3.15 22.67
C GLU A 113 -32.81 3.98 23.94
N ILE A 114 -31.57 4.18 24.39
CA ILE A 114 -31.25 5.04 25.54
C ILE A 114 -31.74 6.48 25.30
N ASN A 115 -31.50 7.04 24.11
CA ASN A 115 -31.98 8.40 23.78
C ASN A 115 -33.51 8.51 23.84
N LYS A 116 -34.22 7.46 23.42
CA LYS A 116 -35.68 7.39 23.53
C LYS A 116 -36.13 7.34 24.99
N MET A 117 -35.48 6.51 25.82
CA MET A 117 -35.75 6.43 27.26
C MET A 117 -35.50 7.78 27.95
N ILE A 118 -34.37 8.45 27.67
CA ILE A 118 -34.04 9.78 28.20
C ILE A 118 -35.11 10.79 27.79
N SER A 119 -35.57 10.77 26.54
CA SER A 119 -36.61 11.66 26.06
C SER A 119 -37.94 11.44 26.78
N THR A 120 -38.29 10.20 27.10
CA THR A 120 -39.46 9.87 27.92
C THR A 120 -39.32 10.40 29.34
N ILE A 121 -38.16 10.20 29.98
CA ILE A 121 -37.90 10.72 31.33
C ILE A 121 -38.01 12.24 31.36
N LYS A 122 -37.39 12.94 30.40
CA LYS A 122 -37.46 14.40 30.31
C LYS A 122 -38.92 14.90 30.25
N LYS A 123 -39.77 14.25 29.47
CA LYS A 123 -41.21 14.58 29.38
C LYS A 123 -42.02 14.30 30.65
N CYS A 124 -41.47 13.54 31.61
CA CYS A 124 -42.12 13.27 32.89
C CYS A 124 -41.56 14.14 34.04
N VAL A 125 -40.45 14.84 33.81
CA VAL A 125 -39.80 15.72 34.80
C VAL A 125 -40.16 17.19 34.56
N ASP A 126 -40.55 17.54 33.33
CA ASP A 126 -41.29 18.77 32.99
C ASP A 126 -42.80 18.61 33.23
#